data_AF-A0A970PQN2-F1
#
_entry.id   AF-A0A970PQN2-F1
#
_cell.length_a   1.000
_cell.length_b   1.000
_cell.length_c   1.000
_cell.angle_alpha   90.00
_cell.angle_beta   90.00
_cell.angle_gamma   90.00
#
_symmetry.space_group_name_H-M   'P 1'
#
loop_
_entity.id
_entity.type
_entity.pdbx_description
1 polymer ?
#
loop_
_entity_poly.entity_id
_entity_poly.type
_entity_poly.pdbx_seq_one_letter_code
_entity_poly.pdbx_strand_id
1 'polypeptide(L)'
;AEQPIHEGAEQPAHEEAENPETAAGAKQGIGTPIYVVSTKKTLPGVTRNHLNATVDRMARDHQMEALGARMEDASQMSKVDSPLDIFRRALDTIWFGEDTQRQAVGYLLSKPCAAQLITRIMTASEDDAVASAMNRQLLDMEAERLALLMQLDKAKADKDSLFSQALAQAETKATEKLAQLEKQSAKSAEAAAVSQGQLHALLEERDALIRELEQLGGPQRLLAPKEGAKESLRITSQRVRKHLGNAGFSVDADESLHLLTLLALCPQVQLKAQTFADGVLAAQNLAAAVGGETVKALTGEAITYLPGGGGVAVAIVSEGQTADCAYTRLIPAREACPKGSAYTLDPWPCAALQTGDSVPMPPLPKEEAISMPHLKVTLDEGSMDNLPEEIMHLLQKAAAALKGQGAPLPLALFEALHHYLLLAGGNMQGGIAAALDLGLCAFVIPHILYYSANADFLAPYLHSLPRTSRVLCGS
;
A
#
# COMPACT_ATOMS: atom_id res chain seq x y z
N ALA A 1 29.58 19.74 70.48
CA ALA A 1 30.45 18.69 69.92
C ALA A 1 30.19 18.71 68.41
N GLU A 2 30.85 19.65 67.72
CA GLU A 2 32.13 19.41 67.00
C GLU A 2 31.84 18.56 65.75
N GLN A 3 31.48 19.18 64.62
CA GLN A 3 32.33 19.79 63.58
C GLN A 3 32.99 18.79 62.60
N PRO A 4 33.26 19.23 61.35
CA PRO A 4 33.06 18.50 60.10
C PRO A 4 34.38 18.24 59.35
N ILE A 5 34.34 17.74 58.11
CA ILE A 5 35.47 17.90 57.16
C ILE A 5 34.97 18.31 55.76
N HIS A 6 35.62 19.38 55.30
CA HIS A 6 35.60 20.16 54.06
C HIS A 6 36.40 19.46 52.92
N GLU A 7 35.97 19.59 51.65
CA GLU A 7 36.62 20.31 50.52
C GLU A 7 38.00 19.84 49.98
N GLY A 8 38.15 19.96 48.65
CA GLY A 8 39.41 19.86 47.88
C GLY A 8 39.28 18.88 46.71
N ALA A 9 38.86 19.26 45.50
CA ALA A 9 39.63 20.02 44.48
C ALA A 9 41.01 19.40 44.20
N GLU A 10 41.19 18.85 42.99
CA GLU A 10 42.22 19.28 42.01
C GLU A 10 42.46 18.21 40.93
N GLN A 11 42.32 18.66 39.68
CA GLN A 11 42.92 18.07 38.49
C GLN A 11 44.45 18.15 38.60
N PRO A 12 45.18 17.42 37.74
CA PRO A 12 46.31 18.08 37.11
C PRO A 12 46.26 17.93 35.58
N ALA A 13 46.32 19.09 34.93
CA ALA A 13 46.87 19.28 33.60
C ALA A 13 48.31 19.78 33.75
N HIS A 14 49.21 19.30 32.88
CA HIS A 14 50.39 20.01 32.36
C HIS A 14 50.69 19.33 31.00
N GLU A 15 50.56 20.04 29.86
CA GLU A 15 51.54 20.97 29.26
C GLU A 15 52.84 20.26 28.87
N GLU A 16 53.48 20.41 27.71
CA GLU A 16 53.23 20.98 26.38
C GLU A 16 54.53 20.69 25.57
N ALA A 17 54.59 21.10 24.30
CA ALA A 17 55.71 21.03 23.33
C ALA A 17 55.81 19.72 22.52
N GLU A 18 55.92 19.69 21.18
CA GLU A 18 56.19 20.69 20.15
C GLU A 18 55.76 20.13 18.76
N ASN A 19 55.39 21.00 17.83
CA ASN A 19 55.00 20.75 16.42
C ASN A 19 56.20 20.25 15.55
N PRO A 20 56.07 19.72 14.29
CA PRO A 20 55.18 20.27 13.24
C PRO A 20 54.54 19.29 12.20
N GLU A 21 53.55 19.86 11.49
CA GLU A 21 53.18 19.66 10.06
C GLU A 21 52.71 18.27 9.54
N THR A 22 51.41 18.13 9.23
CA THR A 22 50.87 18.22 7.84
C THR A 22 49.37 17.89 7.74
N ALA A 23 48.71 18.62 6.81
CA ALA A 23 47.48 18.31 6.09
C ALA A 23 46.10 18.43 6.80
N ALA A 24 45.40 19.50 6.41
CA ALA A 24 44.08 19.92 6.79
C ALA A 24 42.93 18.95 6.43
N GLY A 25 41.95 18.86 7.34
CA GLY A 25 40.65 18.22 7.12
C GLY A 25 39.64 18.66 8.17
N ALA A 26 39.19 19.91 8.11
CA ALA A 26 38.21 20.47 9.05
C ALA A 26 36.80 19.90 8.79
N LYS A 27 36.20 19.32 9.83
CA LYS A 27 34.76 19.10 9.96
C LYS A 27 34.19 20.11 10.96
N GLN A 28 33.28 20.96 10.51
CA GLN A 28 32.24 21.55 11.34
C GLN A 28 31.00 21.77 10.47
N GLY A 29 29.85 21.37 11.02
CA GLY A 29 28.60 21.24 10.28
C GLY A 29 27.90 22.56 9.98
N ILE A 30 26.80 22.48 9.24
CA ILE A 30 25.69 23.44 9.20
C ILE A 30 24.48 22.70 8.60
N GLY A 31 23.29 23.02 9.10
CA GLY A 31 22.02 22.37 8.84
C GLY A 31 21.53 22.39 7.40
N THR A 32 20.50 21.58 7.18
CA THR A 32 19.83 21.40 5.90
C THR A 32 19.07 22.67 5.52
N PRO A 33 19.37 23.33 4.38
CA PRO A 33 18.54 24.41 3.88
C PRO A 33 17.25 23.85 3.27
N ILE A 34 16.12 24.43 3.68
CA ILE A 34 14.81 24.30 3.06
C ILE A 34 14.78 25.31 1.89
N TYR A 35 14.34 24.85 0.72
CA TYR A 35 14.35 25.48 -0.62
C TYR A 35 15.60 25.24 -1.49
N VAL A 36 15.45 24.34 -2.46
CA VAL A 36 16.26 24.32 -3.69
C VAL A 36 15.46 25.05 -4.76
N VAL A 37 15.95 26.24 -5.13
CA VAL A 37 15.56 26.91 -6.38
C VAL A 37 15.93 25.97 -7.53
N SER A 38 15.01 25.75 -8.46
CA SER A 38 15.22 24.90 -9.64
C SER A 38 16.25 25.50 -10.59
N THR A 39 17.54 25.34 -10.27
CA THR A 39 18.62 25.55 -11.22
C THR A 39 18.51 24.46 -12.28
N LYS A 40 18.15 24.86 -13.51
CA LYS A 40 18.23 23.99 -14.70
C LYS A 40 19.60 23.33 -14.72
N LYS A 41 19.65 22.00 -14.55
CA LYS A 41 20.84 21.20 -14.83
C LYS A 41 21.19 21.40 -16.30
N THR A 42 22.18 22.24 -16.59
CA THR A 42 22.96 22.13 -17.82
C THR A 42 23.66 20.80 -17.78
N LEU A 43 23.21 19.87 -18.64
CA LEU A 43 23.91 18.60 -18.84
C LEU A 43 25.35 18.89 -19.29
N PRO A 44 26.32 18.06 -18.88
CA PRO A 44 27.67 18.13 -19.41
C PRO A 44 27.60 18.03 -20.94
N GLY A 45 28.31 18.94 -21.61
CA GLY A 45 28.35 19.03 -23.06
C GLY A 45 28.83 17.72 -23.67
N VAL A 46 27.89 16.87 -24.07
CA VAL A 46 28.16 15.75 -24.96
C VAL A 46 28.63 16.37 -26.26
N THR A 47 29.87 16.08 -26.64
CA THR A 47 30.40 16.40 -27.96
C THR A 47 29.41 15.90 -28.99
N ARG A 48 28.65 16.82 -29.60
CA ARG A 48 27.67 16.51 -30.63
C ARG A 48 28.42 15.98 -31.85
N ASN A 49 28.45 14.66 -31.98
CA ASN A 49 28.82 14.04 -33.24
C ASN A 49 27.78 14.45 -34.29
N HIS A 50 28.26 14.91 -35.45
CA HIS A 50 27.43 15.44 -36.53
C HIS A 50 26.33 14.44 -36.95
N LEU A 51 26.59 13.14 -36.82
CA LEU A 51 25.62 12.05 -37.05
C LEU A 51 24.40 12.10 -36.11
N ASN A 52 24.58 12.37 -34.82
CA ASN A 52 23.45 12.43 -33.88
C ASN A 52 22.54 13.63 -34.16
N ALA A 53 23.12 14.75 -34.60
CA ALA A 53 22.34 15.91 -35.00
C ALA A 53 21.53 15.66 -36.29
N THR A 54 22.06 14.88 -37.24
CA THR A 54 21.33 14.51 -38.46
C THR A 54 20.22 13.50 -38.17
N VAL A 55 20.46 12.52 -37.28
CA VAL A 55 19.46 11.53 -36.87
C VAL A 55 18.31 12.17 -36.10
N ASP A 56 18.61 13.07 -35.16
CA ASP A 56 17.59 13.81 -34.41
C ASP A 56 16.77 14.78 -35.29
N ARG A 57 17.34 15.21 -36.42
CA ARG A 57 16.66 16.05 -37.42
C ARG A 57 15.79 15.21 -38.34
N MET A 58 16.29 14.07 -38.81
CA MET A 58 15.48 13.11 -39.59
C MET A 58 14.31 12.55 -38.79
N ALA A 59 14.48 12.26 -37.50
CA ALA A 59 13.41 11.75 -36.63
C ALA A 59 12.34 12.82 -36.32
N ARG A 60 12.68 14.11 -36.41
CA ARG A 60 11.72 15.21 -36.25
C ARG A 60 11.03 15.59 -37.56
N ASP A 61 11.75 15.53 -38.68
CA ASP A 61 11.23 15.88 -40.00
C ASP A 61 10.37 14.73 -40.59
N HIS A 62 10.60 13.48 -40.17
CA HIS A 62 9.77 12.33 -40.53
C HIS A 62 8.93 11.88 -39.34
N GLN A 63 7.87 12.64 -39.04
CA GLN A 63 6.73 12.07 -38.34
C GLN A 63 6.20 10.92 -39.19
N MET A 64 6.56 9.69 -38.82
CA MET A 64 5.96 8.48 -39.37
C MET A 64 4.46 8.54 -39.06
N GLU A 65 3.65 8.90 -40.05
CA GLU A 65 2.22 8.59 -40.04
C GLU A 65 2.10 7.10 -39.69
N ALA A 66 1.37 6.82 -38.61
CA ALA A 66 1.21 5.49 -38.10
C ALA A 66 0.69 4.58 -39.22
N LEU A 67 1.44 3.50 -39.51
CA LEU A 67 1.01 2.36 -40.32
C LEU A 67 -0.27 1.78 -39.70
N GLY A 68 -1.40 2.34 -40.10
CA GLY A 68 -2.71 2.16 -39.48
C GLY A 68 -3.79 3.12 -39.99
N ALA A 69 -3.48 4.03 -40.92
CA ALA A 69 -4.50 4.80 -41.63
C ALA A 69 -5.24 3.90 -42.64
N ARG A 70 -6.51 3.65 -42.32
CA ARG A 70 -7.50 2.92 -43.11
C ARG A 70 -7.50 3.41 -44.57
N MET A 71 -7.22 2.53 -45.51
CA MET A 71 -7.67 2.74 -46.89
C MET A 71 -9.11 2.24 -47.00
N GLU A 72 -10.00 3.16 -47.34
CA GLU A 72 -11.39 2.90 -47.70
C GLU A 72 -11.47 2.05 -48.98
N ASP A 73 -12.40 1.10 -48.95
CA ASP A 73 -12.96 0.31 -50.06
C ASP A 73 -12.08 0.10 -51.32
N ALA A 74 -11.37 -1.04 -51.32
CA ALA A 74 -10.66 -1.59 -52.48
C ALA A 74 -11.57 -1.96 -53.68
N SER A 75 -12.87 -1.68 -53.62
CA SER A 75 -13.89 -2.07 -54.61
C SER A 75 -14.23 -1.00 -55.64
N GLN A 76 -13.65 0.22 -55.55
CA GLN A 76 -13.93 1.32 -56.48
C GLN A 76 -12.75 1.78 -57.35
N MET A 77 -11.63 1.06 -57.38
CA MET A 77 -10.57 1.32 -58.35
C MET A 77 -10.81 0.52 -59.63
N SER A 78 -11.51 1.11 -60.60
CA SER A 78 -11.57 0.56 -61.96
C SER A 78 -10.16 0.54 -62.53
N LYS A 79 -9.69 -0.64 -62.94
CA LYS A 79 -8.38 -0.80 -63.57
C LYS A 79 -8.39 -0.06 -64.90
N VAL A 80 -7.90 1.18 -64.91
CA VAL A 80 -7.63 1.92 -66.14
C VAL A 80 -6.42 1.24 -66.75
N ASP A 81 -6.67 0.36 -67.73
CA ASP A 81 -5.59 -0.30 -68.45
C ASP A 81 -4.65 0.78 -68.99
N SER A 82 -3.36 0.63 -68.69
CA SER A 82 -2.36 1.60 -69.09
C SER A 82 -2.47 1.83 -70.60
N PRO A 83 -2.43 3.07 -71.11
CA PRO A 83 -2.40 3.30 -72.55
C PRO A 83 -1.24 2.55 -73.22
N LEU A 84 -0.17 2.25 -72.47
CA LEU A 84 0.91 1.36 -72.89
C LEU A 84 0.49 -0.11 -73.00
N ASP A 85 -0.38 -0.61 -72.13
CA ASP A 85 -0.89 -1.99 -72.18
C ASP A 85 -1.88 -2.18 -73.33
N ILE A 86 -2.69 -1.17 -73.64
CA ILE A 86 -3.56 -1.17 -74.83
C ILE A 86 -2.71 -1.13 -76.10
N PHE A 87 -1.68 -0.27 -76.13
CA PHE A 87 -0.75 -0.19 -77.25
C PHE A 87 0.07 -1.48 -77.40
N ARG A 88 0.47 -2.11 -76.30
CA ARG A 88 1.20 -3.38 -76.29
C ARG A 88 0.32 -4.53 -76.76
N ARG A 89 -0.94 -4.60 -76.34
CA ARG A 89 -1.91 -5.57 -76.89
C ARG A 89 -2.19 -5.36 -78.37
N ALA A 90 -2.26 -4.10 -78.83
CA ALA A 90 -2.39 -3.77 -80.24
C ALA A 90 -1.14 -4.17 -81.04
N LEU A 91 0.05 -3.93 -80.50
CA LEU A 91 1.31 -4.39 -81.08
C LEU A 91 1.41 -5.92 -81.10
N ASP A 92 1.04 -6.59 -80.01
CA ASP A 92 1.04 -8.05 -79.92
C ASP A 92 0.05 -8.64 -80.93
N THR A 93 -1.14 -8.06 -81.11
CA THR A 93 -2.09 -8.52 -82.15
C THR A 93 -1.59 -8.27 -83.57
N ILE A 94 -0.89 -7.16 -83.84
CA ILE A 94 -0.23 -6.92 -85.14
C ILE A 94 0.96 -7.87 -85.35
N TRP A 95 1.68 -8.18 -84.28
CA TRP A 95 2.92 -8.94 -84.30
C TRP A 95 2.69 -10.47 -84.29
N PHE A 96 1.58 -10.98 -83.80
CA PHE A 96 1.31 -12.43 -83.87
C PHE A 96 0.43 -12.84 -85.07
N GLY A 97 0.01 -11.90 -85.93
CA GLY A 97 -0.58 -12.20 -87.24
C GLY A 97 0.49 -12.24 -88.33
N GLU A 98 0.71 -13.38 -88.99
CA GLU A 98 1.76 -13.53 -90.01
C GLU A 98 1.57 -12.57 -91.21
N ASP A 99 0.34 -12.35 -91.65
CA ASP A 99 0.04 -11.44 -92.76
C ASP A 99 0.22 -9.96 -92.38
N THR A 100 -0.12 -9.60 -91.13
CA THR A 100 0.06 -8.23 -90.61
C THR A 100 1.52 -7.92 -90.27
N GLN A 101 2.31 -8.91 -89.83
CA GLN A 101 3.76 -8.77 -89.68
C GLN A 101 4.43 -8.51 -91.02
N ARG A 102 4.07 -9.27 -92.07
CA ARG A 102 4.65 -9.08 -93.42
C ARG A 102 4.26 -7.72 -93.99
N GLN A 103 3.04 -7.25 -93.75
CA GLN A 103 2.62 -5.91 -94.15
C GLN A 103 3.29 -4.80 -93.32
N ALA A 104 3.47 -4.97 -92.01
CA ALA A 104 4.11 -3.96 -91.16
C ALA A 104 5.62 -3.84 -91.43
N VAL A 105 6.32 -4.98 -91.59
CA VAL A 105 7.73 -5.03 -91.99
C VAL A 105 7.89 -4.54 -93.43
N GLY A 106 7.00 -4.94 -94.34
CA GLY A 106 6.97 -4.43 -95.71
C GLY A 106 6.71 -2.93 -95.77
N TYR A 107 5.80 -2.41 -94.95
CA TYR A 107 5.51 -0.98 -94.85
C TYR A 107 6.70 -0.21 -94.27
N LEU A 108 7.29 -0.68 -93.17
CA LEU A 108 8.51 -0.11 -92.60
C LEU A 108 9.64 -0.08 -93.62
N LEU A 109 9.92 -1.19 -94.31
CA LEU A 109 10.98 -1.25 -95.32
C LEU A 109 10.66 -0.45 -96.59
N SER A 110 9.38 -0.20 -96.88
CA SER A 110 8.95 0.70 -97.96
C SER A 110 9.06 2.19 -97.60
N LYS A 111 9.31 2.54 -96.33
CA LYS A 111 9.55 3.94 -95.95
C LYS A 111 11.01 4.32 -96.23
N PRO A 112 11.25 5.31 -97.11
CA PRO A 112 12.59 5.86 -97.29
C PRO A 112 13.04 6.46 -95.95
N CYS A 113 14.24 6.10 -95.49
CA CYS A 113 14.84 6.32 -94.16
C CYS A 113 14.65 5.21 -93.12
N ALA A 114 13.75 4.23 -93.27
CA ALA A 114 13.66 3.14 -92.29
C ALA A 114 14.86 2.20 -92.36
N ALA A 115 15.32 1.86 -93.56
CA ALA A 115 16.56 1.11 -93.76
C ALA A 115 17.76 1.87 -93.15
N GLN A 116 17.81 3.19 -93.31
CA GLN A 116 18.86 4.04 -92.73
C GLN A 116 18.75 4.16 -91.21
N LEU A 117 17.55 4.18 -90.62
CA LEU A 117 17.36 4.15 -89.17
C LEU A 117 17.72 2.79 -88.57
N ILE A 118 17.34 1.68 -89.21
CA ILE A 118 17.75 0.34 -88.80
C ILE A 118 19.27 0.20 -88.89
N THR A 119 19.87 0.72 -89.96
CA THR A 119 21.34 0.74 -90.09
C THR A 119 21.95 1.63 -89.01
N ARG A 120 21.36 2.80 -88.71
CA ARG A 120 21.84 3.72 -87.67
C ARG A 120 21.70 3.15 -86.25
N ILE A 121 20.66 2.36 -85.97
CA ILE A 121 20.50 1.62 -84.71
C ILE A 121 21.51 0.47 -84.64
N MET A 122 21.71 -0.26 -85.75
CA MET A 122 22.70 -1.34 -85.83
C MET A 122 24.14 -0.81 -85.81
N THR A 123 24.38 0.44 -86.20
CA THR A 123 25.70 1.10 -86.16
C THR A 123 25.86 2.07 -84.98
N ALA A 124 24.84 2.26 -84.12
CA ALA A 124 24.95 3.03 -82.87
C ALA A 124 25.62 2.20 -81.77
N SER A 125 26.73 1.54 -82.12
CA SER A 125 27.62 0.84 -81.20
C SER A 125 28.61 1.79 -80.50
N GLU A 126 28.53 3.11 -80.71
CA GLU A 126 29.52 4.09 -80.24
C GLU A 126 28.98 5.23 -79.35
N ASP A 127 27.73 5.17 -78.87
CA ASP A 127 27.24 6.04 -77.78
C ASP A 127 26.79 5.24 -76.55
N ASP A 128 27.50 4.13 -76.28
CA ASP A 128 27.27 3.29 -75.11
C ASP A 128 28.13 3.73 -73.91
N ALA A 129 28.85 4.85 -73.97
CA ALA A 129 29.65 5.32 -72.83
C ALA A 129 28.75 5.80 -71.67
N VAL A 130 27.68 6.53 -71.98
CA VAL A 130 26.70 7.00 -70.98
C VAL A 130 25.81 5.86 -70.51
N ALA A 131 25.35 4.98 -71.42
CA ALA A 131 24.54 3.81 -71.07
C ALA A 131 25.36 2.73 -70.33
N SER A 132 26.62 2.48 -70.70
CA SER A 132 27.55 1.65 -69.93
C SER A 132 27.89 2.27 -68.57
N ALA A 133 28.08 3.60 -68.48
CA ALA A 133 28.28 4.28 -67.19
C ALA A 133 27.03 4.21 -66.30
N MET A 134 25.83 4.38 -66.85
CA MET A 134 24.56 4.21 -66.14
C MET A 134 24.35 2.76 -65.70
N ASN A 135 24.63 1.79 -66.56
CA ASN A 135 24.56 0.37 -66.21
C ASN A 135 25.59 0.01 -65.14
N ARG A 136 26.79 0.60 -65.18
CA ARG A 136 27.80 0.41 -64.14
C ARG A 136 27.37 1.01 -62.81
N GLN A 137 26.80 2.22 -62.80
CA GLN A 137 26.21 2.81 -61.59
C GLN A 137 25.03 2.01 -61.06
N LEU A 138 24.18 1.45 -61.94
CA LEU A 138 23.10 0.55 -61.53
C LEU A 138 23.65 -0.72 -60.90
N LEU A 139 24.67 -1.34 -61.49
CA LEU A 139 25.33 -2.52 -60.93
C LEU A 139 26.02 -2.20 -59.59
N ASP A 140 26.64 -1.03 -59.47
CA ASP A 140 27.24 -0.56 -58.21
C ASP A 140 26.15 -0.33 -57.14
N MET A 141 25.02 0.29 -57.49
CA MET A 141 23.87 0.44 -56.58
C MET A 141 23.21 -0.91 -56.23
N GLU A 142 23.15 -1.85 -57.16
CA GLU A 142 22.67 -3.21 -56.90
C GLU A 142 23.59 -3.95 -55.95
N ALA A 143 24.92 -3.80 -56.10
CA ALA A 143 25.90 -4.35 -55.18
C ALA A 143 25.80 -3.71 -53.78
N GLU A 144 25.63 -2.39 -53.69
CA GLU A 144 25.40 -1.69 -52.42
C GLU A 144 24.09 -2.11 -51.74
N ARG A 145 23.00 -2.26 -52.51
CA ARG A 145 21.72 -2.77 -52.01
C ARG A 145 21.85 -4.18 -51.46
N LEU A 146 22.53 -5.08 -52.17
CA LEU A 146 22.77 -6.44 -51.71
C LEU A 146 23.62 -6.46 -50.43
N ALA A 147 24.65 -5.61 -50.36
CA ALA A 147 25.46 -5.47 -49.14
C ALA A 147 24.61 -4.97 -47.96
N LEU A 148 23.72 -3.99 -48.16
CA LEU A 148 22.81 -3.50 -47.12
C LEU A 148 21.78 -4.55 -46.70
N LEU A 149 21.25 -5.34 -47.63
CA LEU A 149 20.35 -6.45 -47.29
C LEU A 149 21.06 -7.52 -46.46
N MET A 150 22.30 -7.88 -46.81
CA MET A 150 23.10 -8.80 -46.00
C MET A 150 23.41 -8.25 -44.60
N GLN A 151 23.69 -6.94 -44.48
CA GLN A 151 23.88 -6.29 -43.18
C GLN A 151 22.59 -6.28 -42.35
N LEU A 152 21.44 -6.04 -42.99
CA LEU A 152 20.13 -6.09 -42.35
C LEU A 152 19.82 -7.49 -41.83
N ASP A 153 20.05 -8.52 -42.65
CA ASP A 153 19.82 -9.91 -42.27
C ASP A 153 20.75 -10.34 -41.12
N LYS A 154 22.02 -9.91 -41.18
CA LYS A 154 22.96 -10.11 -40.07
C LYS A 154 22.49 -9.40 -38.80
N ALA A 155 22.07 -8.14 -38.88
CA ALA A 155 21.58 -7.38 -37.74
C ALA A 155 20.29 -7.98 -37.13
N LYS A 156 19.39 -8.54 -37.96
CA LYS A 156 18.21 -9.27 -37.50
C LYS A 156 18.60 -10.55 -36.77
N ALA A 157 19.50 -11.36 -37.34
CA ALA A 157 19.98 -12.58 -36.71
C ALA A 157 20.70 -12.27 -35.38
N ASP A 158 21.55 -11.25 -35.36
CA ASP A 158 22.24 -10.79 -34.15
C ASP A 158 21.23 -10.33 -33.09
N LYS A 159 20.22 -9.54 -33.48
CA LYS A 159 19.12 -9.13 -32.59
C LYS A 159 18.40 -10.33 -31.98
N ASP A 160 17.95 -11.28 -32.80
CA ASP A 160 17.21 -12.46 -32.31
C ASP A 160 18.08 -13.33 -31.39
N SER A 161 19.39 -13.43 -31.68
CA SER A 161 20.35 -14.10 -30.81
C SER A 161 20.53 -13.39 -29.45
N LEU A 162 20.61 -12.06 -29.44
CA LEU A 162 20.74 -11.28 -28.20
C LEU A 162 19.46 -11.33 -27.37
N PHE A 163 18.29 -11.25 -28.00
CA PHE A 163 17.01 -11.37 -27.30
C PHE A 163 16.83 -12.75 -26.66
N SER A 164 17.13 -13.83 -27.40
CA SER A 164 17.06 -15.19 -26.84
C SER A 164 18.06 -15.40 -25.70
N GLN A 165 19.29 -14.88 -25.82
CA GLN A 165 20.26 -14.92 -24.72
C GLN A 165 19.80 -14.11 -23.50
N ALA A 166 19.25 -12.91 -23.70
CA ALA A 166 18.75 -12.07 -22.60
C ALA A 166 17.57 -12.73 -21.88
N LEU A 167 16.64 -13.34 -22.63
CA LEU A 167 15.52 -14.10 -22.05
C LEU A 167 16.01 -15.31 -21.26
N ALA A 168 16.91 -16.12 -21.82
CA ALA A 168 17.47 -17.26 -21.11
C ALA A 168 18.24 -16.85 -19.83
N GLN A 169 18.97 -15.72 -19.87
CA GLN A 169 19.61 -15.17 -18.68
C GLN A 169 18.62 -14.63 -17.66
N ALA A 170 17.51 -14.03 -18.09
CA ALA A 170 16.47 -13.56 -17.18
C ALA A 170 15.73 -14.73 -16.52
N GLU A 171 15.41 -15.78 -17.29
CA GLU A 171 14.78 -17.00 -16.80
C GLU A 171 15.67 -17.72 -15.79
N THR A 172 16.96 -17.92 -16.09
CA THR A 172 17.92 -18.53 -15.16
C THR A 172 18.07 -17.72 -13.88
N LYS A 173 18.21 -16.40 -13.97
CA LYS A 173 18.26 -15.54 -12.76
C LYS A 173 16.96 -15.57 -11.96
N ALA A 174 15.81 -15.64 -12.62
CA ALA A 174 14.53 -15.72 -11.95
C ALA A 174 14.37 -17.06 -11.23
N THR A 175 14.72 -18.18 -11.87
CA THR A 175 14.65 -19.52 -11.25
C THR A 175 15.64 -19.66 -10.10
N GLU A 176 16.87 -19.14 -10.23
CA GLU A 176 17.84 -19.11 -9.13
C GLU A 176 17.35 -18.30 -7.93
N LYS A 177 16.77 -17.11 -8.17
CA LYS A 177 16.20 -16.27 -7.10
C LYS A 177 14.99 -16.94 -6.44
N LEU A 178 14.11 -17.58 -7.21
CA LEU A 178 12.98 -18.32 -6.67
C LEU A 178 13.46 -19.48 -5.78
N ALA A 179 14.41 -20.29 -6.26
CA ALA A 179 14.99 -21.37 -5.47
C ALA A 179 15.69 -20.86 -4.19
N GLN A 180 16.36 -19.70 -4.25
CA GLN A 180 16.96 -19.09 -3.08
C GLN A 180 15.90 -18.61 -2.07
N LEU A 181 14.83 -17.98 -2.54
CA LEU A 181 13.71 -17.52 -1.70
C LEU A 181 12.95 -18.69 -1.08
N GLU A 182 12.71 -19.76 -1.83
CA GLU A 182 12.10 -20.99 -1.30
C GLU A 182 12.96 -21.62 -0.21
N LYS A 183 14.28 -21.69 -0.41
CA LYS A 183 15.21 -22.19 0.61
C LYS A 183 15.26 -21.30 1.85
N GLN A 184 15.22 -19.97 1.67
CA GLN A 184 15.16 -19.03 2.79
C GLN A 184 13.83 -19.13 3.54
N SER A 185 12.72 -19.24 2.82
CA SER A 185 11.38 -19.45 3.37
C SER A 185 11.33 -20.75 4.20
N ALA A 186 11.82 -21.86 3.65
CA ALA A 186 11.89 -23.15 4.36
C ALA A 186 12.70 -23.05 5.66
N LYS A 187 13.92 -22.47 5.59
CA LYS A 187 14.75 -22.25 6.79
C LYS A 187 14.06 -21.36 7.83
N SER A 188 13.37 -20.31 7.38
CA SER A 188 12.64 -19.42 8.29
C SER A 188 11.43 -20.11 8.93
N ALA A 189 10.73 -20.98 8.19
CA ALA A 189 9.62 -21.77 8.69
C ALA A 189 10.10 -22.82 9.72
N GLU A 190 11.22 -23.49 9.46
CA GLU A 190 11.85 -24.41 10.42
C GLU A 190 12.26 -23.67 11.71
N ALA A 191 12.95 -22.53 11.58
CA ALA A 191 13.34 -21.72 12.75
C ALA A 191 12.12 -21.22 13.54
N ALA A 192 11.06 -20.80 12.85
CA ALA A 192 9.81 -20.39 13.48
C ALA A 192 9.14 -21.55 14.21
N ALA A 193 9.11 -22.76 13.64
CA ALA A 193 8.55 -23.95 14.27
C ALA A 193 9.33 -24.34 15.53
N VAL A 194 10.67 -24.30 15.49
CA VAL A 194 11.52 -24.55 16.68
C VAL A 194 11.25 -23.51 17.77
N SER A 195 11.20 -22.22 17.42
CA SER A 195 10.92 -21.16 18.39
C SER A 195 9.51 -21.28 18.97
N GLN A 196 8.51 -21.65 18.17
CA GLN A 196 7.14 -21.90 18.64
C GLN A 196 7.10 -23.07 19.62
N GLY A 197 7.80 -24.18 19.32
CA GLY A 197 7.90 -25.31 20.23
C GLY A 197 8.55 -24.95 21.57
N GLN A 198 9.61 -24.13 21.55
CA GLN A 198 10.25 -23.62 22.78
C GLN A 198 9.33 -22.69 23.57
N LEU A 199 8.61 -21.79 22.90
CA LEU A 199 7.64 -20.91 23.55
C LEU A 199 6.52 -21.71 24.21
N HIS A 200 5.98 -22.73 23.53
CA HIS A 200 4.95 -23.59 24.08
C HIS A 200 5.43 -24.30 25.35
N ALA A 201 6.62 -24.92 25.32
CA ALA A 201 7.20 -25.58 26.49
C ALA A 201 7.40 -24.63 27.69
N LEU A 202 7.88 -23.40 27.44
CA LEU A 202 8.04 -22.38 28.49
C LEU A 202 6.69 -21.91 29.06
N LEU A 203 5.64 -21.85 28.24
CA LEU A 203 4.30 -21.50 28.70
C LEU A 203 3.70 -22.62 29.56
N GLU A 204 3.90 -23.89 29.20
CA GLU A 204 3.50 -25.02 30.02
C GLU A 204 4.22 -25.04 31.38
N GLU A 205 5.53 -24.77 31.39
CA GLU A 205 6.32 -24.64 32.62
C GLU A 205 5.82 -23.48 33.48
N ARG A 206 5.59 -22.31 32.88
CA ARG A 206 5.01 -21.14 33.56
C ARG A 206 3.66 -21.49 34.18
N ASP A 207 2.78 -22.15 33.44
CA ASP A 207 1.43 -22.50 33.92
C ASP A 207 1.46 -23.60 34.99
N ALA A 208 2.48 -24.47 35.01
CA ALA A 208 2.75 -25.36 36.13
C ALA A 208 3.18 -24.57 37.38
N LEU A 209 4.11 -23.63 37.25
CA LEU A 209 4.57 -22.78 38.36
C LEU A 209 3.45 -21.89 38.91
N ILE A 210 2.56 -21.38 38.05
CA ILE A 210 1.39 -20.61 38.50
C ILE A 210 0.50 -21.48 39.38
N ARG A 211 0.22 -22.72 38.99
CA ARG A 211 -0.58 -23.66 39.79
C ARG A 211 0.06 -23.98 41.14
N GLU A 212 1.38 -24.09 41.19
CA GLU A 212 2.12 -24.26 42.45
C GLU A 212 2.04 -23.00 43.33
N LEU A 213 2.21 -21.81 42.74
CA LEU A 213 2.10 -20.53 43.45
C LEU A 213 0.68 -20.32 44.00
N GLU A 214 -0.37 -20.68 43.26
CA GLU A 214 -1.75 -20.60 43.73
C GLU A 214 -1.97 -21.44 45.01
N GLN A 215 -1.37 -22.64 45.09
CA GLN A 215 -1.43 -23.47 46.30
C GLN A 215 -0.72 -22.84 47.50
N LEU A 216 0.28 -21.99 47.26
CA LEU A 216 1.06 -21.29 48.28
C LEU A 216 0.48 -19.91 48.66
N GLY A 217 -0.70 -19.54 48.14
CA GLY A 217 -1.29 -18.22 48.37
C GLY A 217 -0.67 -17.12 47.52
N GLY A 218 -0.33 -17.45 46.27
CA GLY A 218 0.23 -16.56 45.26
C GLY A 218 -0.63 -15.32 44.97
N PRO A 219 -0.21 -14.48 44.00
CA PRO A 219 -0.83 -13.19 43.77
C PRO A 219 -2.33 -13.31 43.48
N GLN A 220 -3.17 -12.64 44.29
CA GLN A 220 -4.63 -12.69 44.17
C GLN A 220 -5.16 -12.19 42.82
N ARG A 221 -4.40 -11.32 42.15
CA ARG A 221 -4.78 -10.62 40.93
C ARG A 221 -3.73 -10.85 39.85
N LEU A 222 -3.62 -12.10 39.43
CA LEU A 222 -2.70 -12.53 38.40
C LEU A 222 -3.34 -12.46 37.01
N LEU A 223 -2.64 -11.84 36.06
CA LEU A 223 -2.91 -11.95 34.64
C LEU A 223 -1.73 -12.66 33.98
N ALA A 224 -1.97 -13.88 33.49
CA ALA A 224 -1.00 -14.66 32.73
C ALA A 224 -1.65 -15.11 31.42
N PRO A 225 -1.56 -14.33 30.34
CA PRO A 225 -2.22 -14.67 29.09
C PRO A 225 -1.78 -16.05 28.58
N LYS A 226 -2.74 -16.81 28.07
CA LYS A 226 -2.50 -18.12 27.45
C LYS A 226 -1.98 -17.96 26.02
N GLU A 227 -1.51 -19.07 25.44
CA GLU A 227 -1.24 -19.11 24.02
C GLU A 227 -2.52 -18.80 23.23
N GLY A 228 -2.44 -17.80 22.36
CA GLY A 228 -3.58 -17.36 21.55
C GLY A 228 -3.64 -18.06 20.19
N ALA A 229 -4.80 -18.60 19.84
CA ALA A 229 -5.08 -19.13 18.51
C ALA A 229 -5.19 -18.01 17.46
N LYS A 230 -4.77 -18.31 16.23
CA LYS A 230 -4.95 -17.44 15.06
C LYS A 230 -6.36 -17.61 14.50
N GLU A 231 -7.30 -16.86 15.07
CA GLU A 231 -8.71 -16.91 14.72
C GLU A 231 -9.09 -15.78 13.75
N SER A 232 -10.02 -16.04 12.84
CA SER A 232 -10.48 -15.01 11.90
C SER A 232 -11.32 -13.92 12.58
N LEU A 233 -11.17 -12.68 12.14
CA LEU A 233 -11.90 -11.52 12.66
C LEU A 233 -13.43 -11.72 12.67
N ARG A 234 -13.97 -12.37 11.63
CA ARG A 234 -15.40 -12.70 11.52
C ARG A 234 -15.86 -13.65 12.62
N ILE A 235 -15.09 -14.71 12.89
CA ILE A 235 -15.44 -15.68 13.95
C ILE A 235 -15.34 -15.01 15.31
N THR A 236 -14.29 -14.23 15.56
CA THR A 236 -14.14 -13.48 16.81
C THR A 236 -15.28 -12.49 17.03
N SER A 237 -15.67 -11.72 16.00
CA SER A 237 -16.83 -10.82 16.04
C SER A 237 -18.12 -11.57 16.39
N GLN A 238 -18.35 -12.74 15.80
CA GLN A 238 -19.51 -13.57 16.12
C GLN A 238 -19.49 -14.07 17.57
N ARG A 239 -18.32 -14.46 18.10
CA ARG A 239 -18.18 -14.82 19.53
C ARG A 239 -18.59 -13.64 20.41
N VAL A 240 -18.09 -12.44 20.15
CA VAL A 240 -18.44 -11.23 20.93
C VAL A 240 -19.94 -10.98 20.93
N ARG A 241 -20.58 -11.03 19.76
CA ARG A 241 -22.04 -10.84 19.64
C ARG A 241 -22.83 -11.89 20.41
N LYS A 242 -22.41 -13.16 20.32
CA LYS A 242 -23.09 -14.26 20.99
C LYS A 242 -22.99 -14.13 22.51
N HIS A 243 -21.81 -13.83 23.04
CA HIS A 243 -21.60 -13.65 24.48
C HIS A 243 -22.35 -12.45 25.05
N LEU A 244 -22.23 -11.29 24.40
CA LEU A 244 -22.95 -10.09 24.84
C LEU A 244 -24.47 -10.23 24.64
N GLY A 245 -24.91 -10.86 23.55
CA GLY A 245 -26.32 -11.17 23.30
C GLY A 245 -26.92 -12.09 24.37
N ASN A 246 -26.21 -13.16 24.75
CA ASN A 246 -26.63 -14.05 25.82
C ASN A 246 -26.71 -13.34 27.18
N ALA A 247 -25.83 -12.37 27.43
CA ALA A 247 -25.85 -11.55 28.63
C ALA A 247 -26.93 -10.46 28.64
N GLY A 248 -27.74 -10.34 27.57
CA GLY A 248 -28.85 -9.38 27.47
C GLY A 248 -28.48 -8.03 26.85
N PHE A 249 -27.33 -7.92 26.17
CA PHE A 249 -26.96 -6.71 25.42
C PHE A 249 -27.35 -6.83 23.95
N SER A 250 -27.82 -5.73 23.35
CA SER A 250 -28.04 -5.63 21.91
C SER A 250 -26.74 -5.21 21.25
N VAL A 251 -26.12 -6.13 20.49
CA VAL A 251 -24.85 -5.91 19.79
C VAL A 251 -24.92 -6.41 18.35
N ASP A 252 -24.85 -5.49 17.40
CA ASP A 252 -24.79 -5.78 15.98
C ASP A 252 -23.37 -6.17 15.50
N ALA A 253 -23.21 -6.38 14.19
CA ALA A 253 -21.93 -6.74 13.60
C ALA A 253 -20.88 -5.63 13.76
N ASP A 254 -21.25 -4.38 13.52
CA ASP A 254 -20.33 -3.25 13.55
C ASP A 254 -19.97 -2.87 14.99
N GLU A 255 -20.89 -2.96 15.95
CA GLU A 255 -20.62 -2.78 17.37
C GLU A 255 -19.65 -3.83 17.91
N SER A 256 -19.80 -5.09 17.50
CA SER A 256 -18.87 -6.14 17.91
C SER A 256 -17.46 -5.90 17.39
N LEU A 257 -17.34 -5.45 16.15
CA LEU A 257 -16.07 -5.11 15.54
C LEU A 257 -15.47 -3.83 16.15
N HIS A 258 -16.30 -2.86 16.49
CA HIS A 258 -15.93 -1.68 17.25
C HIS A 258 -15.27 -2.06 18.57
N LEU A 259 -15.89 -2.94 19.37
CA LEU A 259 -15.32 -3.40 20.63
C LEU A 259 -13.97 -4.12 20.43
N LEU A 260 -13.85 -4.97 19.41
CA LEU A 260 -12.59 -5.64 19.10
C LEU A 260 -11.50 -4.66 18.66
N THR A 261 -11.85 -3.66 17.86
CA THR A 261 -10.92 -2.62 17.41
C THR A 261 -10.44 -1.78 18.59
N LEU A 262 -11.35 -1.40 19.50
CA LEU A 262 -10.99 -0.68 20.72
C LEU A 262 -10.10 -1.52 21.64
N LEU A 263 -10.38 -2.82 21.81
CA LEU A 263 -9.54 -3.72 22.59
C LEU A 263 -8.11 -3.85 22.03
N ALA A 264 -7.97 -3.84 20.71
CA ALA A 264 -6.68 -3.96 20.03
C ALA A 264 -5.88 -2.64 20.05
N LEU A 265 -6.57 -1.52 19.85
CA LEU A 265 -5.95 -0.21 19.66
C LEU A 265 -5.69 0.52 20.98
N CYS A 266 -6.63 0.45 21.92
CA CYS A 266 -6.63 1.31 23.10
C CYS A 266 -6.24 0.53 24.37
N PRO A 267 -5.32 1.06 25.20
CA PRO A 267 -4.92 0.41 26.44
C PRO A 267 -6.03 0.43 27.50
N GLN A 268 -6.96 1.39 27.38
CA GLN A 268 -8.09 1.56 28.29
C GLN A 268 -9.35 1.80 27.47
N VAL A 269 -10.46 1.19 27.88
CA VAL A 269 -11.76 1.37 27.26
C VAL A 269 -12.82 1.41 28.35
N GLN A 270 -13.61 2.46 28.37
CA GLN A 270 -14.76 2.56 29.26
C GLN A 270 -15.98 1.91 28.63
N LEU A 271 -16.71 1.10 29.39
CA LEU A 271 -17.93 0.44 28.95
C LEU A 271 -19.12 1.08 29.64
N LYS A 272 -19.85 1.92 28.91
CA LYS A 272 -21.07 2.55 29.40
C LYS A 272 -22.24 1.58 29.27
N ALA A 273 -22.85 1.23 30.40
CA ALA A 273 -24.05 0.41 30.49
C ALA A 273 -25.11 1.09 31.38
N GLN A 274 -26.29 0.48 31.55
CA GLN A 274 -27.35 1.06 32.40
C GLN A 274 -26.94 1.16 33.87
N THR A 275 -26.27 0.13 34.38
CA THR A 275 -25.70 0.11 35.72
C THR A 275 -24.21 -0.25 35.67
N PHE A 276 -23.50 0.06 36.75
CA PHE A 276 -22.11 -0.35 36.90
C PHE A 276 -21.95 -1.88 36.86
N ALA A 277 -22.89 -2.61 37.47
CA ALA A 277 -22.91 -4.07 37.47
C ALA A 277 -23.07 -4.64 36.06
N ASP A 278 -23.92 -4.03 35.23
CA ASP A 278 -24.07 -4.42 33.82
C ASP A 278 -22.78 -4.16 33.04
N GLY A 279 -22.09 -3.06 33.31
CA GLY A 279 -20.78 -2.79 32.71
C GLY A 279 -19.74 -3.85 33.09
N VAL A 280 -19.73 -4.31 34.35
CA VAL A 280 -18.88 -5.42 34.79
C VAL A 280 -19.26 -6.72 34.07
N LEU A 281 -20.56 -7.01 33.96
CA LEU A 281 -21.07 -8.19 33.26
C LEU A 281 -20.67 -8.16 31.77
N ALA A 282 -20.81 -7.02 31.11
CA ALA A 282 -20.38 -6.83 29.73
C ALA A 282 -18.87 -7.03 29.57
N ALA A 283 -18.05 -6.44 30.45
CA ALA A 283 -16.60 -6.60 30.42
C ALA A 283 -16.18 -8.07 30.56
N GLN A 284 -16.83 -8.82 31.46
CA GLN A 284 -16.58 -10.26 31.63
C GLN A 284 -16.96 -11.06 30.40
N ASN A 285 -18.12 -10.80 29.79
CA ASN A 285 -18.57 -11.52 28.60
C ASN A 285 -17.73 -11.16 27.35
N LEU A 286 -17.32 -9.89 27.22
CA LEU A 286 -16.41 -9.46 26.17
C LEU A 286 -15.06 -10.18 26.27
N ALA A 287 -14.48 -10.24 27.47
CA ALA A 287 -13.23 -10.95 27.69
C ALA A 287 -13.37 -12.47 27.51
N ALA A 288 -14.49 -13.06 27.96
CA ALA A 288 -14.78 -14.48 27.76
C ALA A 288 -14.91 -14.85 26.27
N ALA A 289 -15.50 -13.96 25.45
CA ALA A 289 -15.68 -14.16 24.01
C ALA A 289 -14.36 -14.25 23.23
N VAL A 290 -13.34 -13.54 23.69
CA VAL A 290 -11.98 -13.56 23.11
C VAL A 290 -11.06 -14.57 23.81
N GLY A 291 -11.61 -15.35 24.74
CA GLY A 291 -10.86 -16.27 25.59
C GLY A 291 -9.79 -15.59 26.44
N GLY A 292 -9.96 -14.29 26.72
CA GLY A 292 -8.99 -13.48 27.43
C GLY A 292 -8.89 -13.83 28.90
N GLU A 293 -7.69 -13.78 29.47
CA GLU A 293 -7.52 -13.84 30.91
C GLU A 293 -8.03 -12.57 31.58
N THR A 294 -8.72 -12.73 32.72
CA THR A 294 -9.44 -11.64 33.36
C THR A 294 -9.17 -11.55 34.83
N VAL A 295 -8.98 -10.31 35.30
CA VAL A 295 -8.92 -9.99 36.73
C VAL A 295 -9.82 -8.80 37.03
N LYS A 296 -10.33 -8.73 38.26
CA LYS A 296 -11.04 -7.55 38.77
C LYS A 296 -10.17 -6.86 39.80
N ALA A 297 -10.07 -5.54 39.72
CA ALA A 297 -9.31 -4.74 40.67
C ALA A 297 -10.02 -3.42 41.00
N LEU A 298 -10.02 -3.06 42.27
CA LEU A 298 -10.42 -1.73 42.72
C LEU A 298 -9.25 -0.76 42.57
N THR A 299 -9.54 0.54 42.72
CA THR A 299 -8.52 1.59 42.70
C THR A 299 -7.43 1.32 43.73
N GLY A 300 -6.17 1.31 43.28
CA GLY A 300 -4.98 1.08 44.13
C GLY A 300 -4.61 -0.39 44.36
N GLU A 301 -5.43 -1.35 43.92
CA GLU A 301 -5.08 -2.76 44.02
C GLU A 301 -4.07 -3.13 42.92
N ALA A 302 -2.96 -3.75 43.32
CA ALA A 302 -1.93 -4.18 42.38
C ALA A 302 -2.39 -5.37 41.55
N ILE A 303 -2.10 -5.31 40.26
CA ILE A 303 -2.30 -6.41 39.30
C ILE A 303 -0.94 -6.94 38.91
N THR A 304 -0.71 -8.23 39.14
CA THR A 304 0.52 -8.90 38.71
C THR A 304 0.32 -9.40 37.29
N TYR A 305 1.13 -8.92 36.35
CA TYR A 305 1.10 -9.39 34.96
C TYR A 305 2.33 -10.25 34.67
N LEU A 306 2.12 -11.47 34.19
CA LEU A 306 3.16 -12.34 33.69
C LEU A 306 3.09 -12.37 32.16
N PRO A 307 4.10 -11.85 31.45
CA PRO A 307 4.09 -11.80 29.99
C PRO A 307 4.16 -13.21 29.38
N GLY A 308 3.80 -13.30 28.10
CA GLY A 308 3.83 -14.53 27.32
C GLY A 308 2.46 -14.94 26.74
N GLY A 309 2.45 -15.95 25.87
CA GLY A 309 1.25 -16.53 25.27
C GLY A 309 0.65 -15.71 24.12
N GLY A 310 0.75 -14.38 24.16
CA GLY A 310 0.17 -13.52 23.12
C GLY A 310 -1.36 -13.54 23.08
N GLY A 311 -2.02 -14.27 23.99
CA GLY A 311 -3.45 -14.22 24.20
C GLY A 311 -3.91 -12.87 24.76
N VAL A 312 -5.21 -12.62 24.67
CA VAL A 312 -5.82 -11.41 25.24
C VAL A 312 -5.76 -11.44 26.77
N ALA A 313 -5.40 -10.33 27.40
CA ALA A 313 -5.50 -10.14 28.85
C ALA A 313 -6.21 -8.83 29.16
N VAL A 314 -7.15 -8.90 30.11
CA VAL A 314 -8.06 -7.82 30.44
C VAL A 314 -8.12 -7.62 31.96
N ALA A 315 -7.91 -6.39 32.39
CA ALA A 315 -8.20 -5.97 33.76
C ALA A 315 -9.53 -5.21 33.79
N ILE A 316 -10.49 -5.67 34.58
CA ILE A 316 -11.74 -4.96 34.85
C ILE A 316 -11.49 -4.08 36.08
N VAL A 317 -11.39 -2.77 35.87
CA VAL A 317 -10.99 -1.81 36.90
C VAL A 317 -12.10 -0.81 37.21
N SER A 318 -12.18 -0.33 38.45
CA SER A 318 -13.18 0.68 38.83
C SER A 318 -12.94 2.05 38.21
N GLU A 319 -11.69 2.41 37.92
CA GLU A 319 -11.29 3.73 37.42
C GLU A 319 -10.10 3.61 36.45
N GLY A 320 -9.95 4.60 35.56
CA GLY A 320 -8.80 4.71 34.66
C GLY A 320 -7.51 5.03 35.41
N GLN A 321 -6.38 4.61 34.84
CA GLN A 321 -5.05 4.74 35.46
C GLN A 321 -4.03 5.28 34.46
N THR A 322 -2.98 5.96 34.95
CA THR A 322 -1.92 6.52 34.09
C THR A 322 -0.74 5.56 33.88
N ALA A 323 -0.70 4.43 34.60
CA ALA A 323 0.40 3.50 34.48
C ALA A 323 0.32 2.74 33.14
N ASP A 324 1.44 2.64 32.44
CA ASP A 324 1.52 1.77 31.26
C ASP A 324 1.34 0.30 31.66
N CYS A 325 0.57 -0.45 30.87
CA CYS A 325 0.37 -1.87 31.08
C CYS A 325 0.27 -2.64 29.76
N ALA A 326 0.70 -3.90 29.78
CA ALA A 326 0.67 -4.81 28.63
C ALA A 326 -0.68 -5.55 28.46
N TYR A 327 -1.71 -5.13 29.19
CA TYR A 327 -3.07 -5.66 29.14
C TYR A 327 -4.07 -4.51 28.91
N THR A 328 -5.27 -4.82 28.45
CA THR A 328 -6.32 -3.82 28.24
C THR A 328 -7.12 -3.62 29.53
N ARG A 329 -7.35 -2.36 29.92
CA ARG A 329 -8.25 -2.02 31.03
C ARG A 329 -9.66 -1.80 30.50
N LEU A 330 -10.62 -2.55 31.02
CA LEU A 330 -12.04 -2.28 30.84
C LEU A 330 -12.57 -1.56 32.08
N ILE A 331 -13.15 -0.38 31.89
CA ILE A 331 -13.66 0.49 32.95
C ILE A 331 -15.19 0.51 32.89
N PRO A 332 -15.90 -0.28 33.70
CA PRO A 332 -17.36 -0.24 33.76
C PRO A 332 -17.85 1.14 34.21
N ALA A 333 -18.86 1.67 33.53
CA ALA A 333 -19.44 2.95 33.89
C ALA A 333 -20.94 3.01 33.59
N ARG A 334 -21.66 3.86 34.33
CA ARG A 334 -23.05 4.19 34.05
C ARG A 334 -23.20 5.30 33.00
N GLU A 335 -22.23 6.20 32.98
CA GLU A 335 -22.21 7.39 32.12
C GLU A 335 -21.13 7.23 31.06
N ALA A 336 -21.32 7.90 29.92
CA ALA A 336 -20.31 7.96 28.87
C ALA A 336 -19.21 8.99 29.20
N CYS A 337 -19.41 9.80 30.24
CA CYS A 337 -18.45 10.78 30.73
C CYS A 337 -17.30 10.07 31.48
N PRO A 338 -16.04 10.20 31.02
CA PRO A 338 -14.87 9.74 31.75
C PRO A 338 -14.72 10.48 33.08
N LYS A 339 -14.04 9.87 34.05
CA LYS A 339 -13.81 10.49 35.38
C LYS A 339 -12.34 10.40 35.76
N GLY A 340 -11.91 11.36 36.57
CA GLY A 340 -10.57 11.42 37.15
C GLY A 340 -9.56 12.21 36.31
N SER A 341 -8.45 12.56 36.94
CA SER A 341 -7.33 13.28 36.31
C SER A 341 -6.54 12.40 35.34
N ALA A 342 -6.61 11.07 35.47
CA ALA A 342 -5.96 10.15 34.52
C ALA A 342 -6.41 10.42 33.07
N TYR A 343 -7.69 10.75 32.86
CA TYR A 343 -8.23 11.06 31.53
C TYR A 343 -7.57 12.28 30.89
N THR A 344 -7.16 13.28 31.68
CA THR A 344 -6.50 14.49 31.13
C THR A 344 -5.10 14.21 30.61
N LEU A 345 -4.45 13.17 31.12
CA LEU A 345 -3.09 12.77 30.73
C LEU A 345 -3.11 11.77 29.58
N ASP A 346 -4.01 10.79 29.66
CA ASP A 346 -4.17 9.72 28.66
C ASP A 346 -5.67 9.48 28.40
N PRO A 347 -6.29 10.24 27.48
CA PRO A 347 -7.72 10.11 27.18
C PRO A 347 -8.05 8.73 26.56
N TRP A 348 -9.11 8.08 27.06
CA TRP A 348 -9.58 6.78 26.56
C TRP A 348 -10.98 6.86 25.91
N PRO A 349 -11.31 5.93 25.00
CA PRO A 349 -12.64 5.84 24.43
C PRO A 349 -13.68 5.26 25.39
N CYS A 350 -14.95 5.63 25.19
CA CYS A 350 -16.12 5.06 25.88
C CYS A 350 -17.06 4.34 24.90
N ALA A 351 -17.12 3.02 24.96
CA ALA A 351 -18.10 2.24 24.20
C ALA A 351 -19.45 2.19 24.94
N ALA A 352 -20.50 2.66 24.29
CA ALA A 352 -21.86 2.61 24.83
C ALA A 352 -22.58 1.32 24.44
N LEU A 353 -22.93 0.51 25.43
CA LEU A 353 -23.68 -0.73 25.25
C LEU A 353 -25.16 -0.52 25.53
N GLN A 354 -26.00 -1.05 24.64
CA GLN A 354 -27.44 -1.03 24.81
C GLN A 354 -27.89 -2.37 25.38
N THR A 355 -28.80 -2.32 26.35
CA THR A 355 -29.53 -3.52 26.80
C THR A 355 -30.51 -3.92 25.69
N GLY A 356 -30.52 -5.20 25.33
CA GLY A 356 -31.50 -5.76 24.42
C GLY A 356 -32.81 -6.10 25.14
N ASP A 357 -33.83 -6.41 24.34
CA ASP A 357 -35.15 -6.83 24.84
C ASP A 357 -35.18 -8.33 25.21
N SER A 358 -34.09 -9.04 24.95
CA SER A 358 -33.94 -10.48 25.18
C SER A 358 -33.78 -10.79 26.67
N VAL A 359 -34.44 -11.86 27.13
CA VAL A 359 -34.19 -12.39 28.49
C VAL A 359 -32.76 -12.94 28.56
N PRO A 360 -31.96 -12.56 29.57
CA PRO A 360 -30.62 -13.11 29.75
C PRO A 360 -30.64 -14.64 29.83
N MET A 361 -29.73 -15.26 29.08
CA MET A 361 -29.55 -16.71 29.05
C MET A 361 -28.44 -17.13 30.03
N PRO A 362 -28.32 -18.42 30.38
CA PRO A 362 -27.23 -18.91 31.21
C PRO A 362 -25.85 -18.48 30.65
N PRO A 363 -24.87 -18.22 31.53
CA PRO A 363 -23.55 -17.76 31.12
C PRO A 363 -22.90 -18.78 30.19
N LEU A 364 -22.33 -18.29 29.09
CA LEU A 364 -21.58 -19.13 28.17
C LEU A 364 -20.22 -19.49 28.77
N PRO A 365 -19.69 -20.69 28.46
CA PRO A 365 -18.32 -21.01 28.81
C PRO A 365 -17.35 -20.07 28.09
N LYS A 366 -16.21 -19.80 28.73
CA LYS A 366 -15.10 -19.04 28.13
C LYS A 366 -14.64 -19.70 26.83
N GLU A 367 -14.44 -18.89 25.79
CA GLU A 367 -13.95 -19.35 24.49
C GLU A 367 -12.44 -19.65 24.54
N GLU A 368 -11.92 -20.30 23.51
CA GLU A 368 -10.47 -20.44 23.34
C GLU A 368 -9.81 -19.06 23.14
N ALA A 369 -8.64 -18.87 23.75
CA ALA A 369 -7.90 -17.61 23.72
C ALA A 369 -7.50 -17.27 22.27
N ILE A 370 -7.78 -16.04 21.84
CA ILE A 370 -7.29 -15.54 20.54
C ILE A 370 -5.94 -14.83 20.71
N SER A 371 -5.12 -14.85 19.66
CA SER A 371 -3.87 -14.09 19.61
C SER A 371 -4.14 -12.61 19.38
N MET A 372 -3.77 -11.76 20.35
CA MET A 372 -3.86 -10.30 20.23
C MET A 372 -2.97 -9.75 19.10
N PRO A 373 -1.72 -10.21 18.91
CA PRO A 373 -0.93 -9.83 17.74
C PRO A 373 -1.60 -10.19 16.41
N HIS A 374 -2.22 -11.37 16.32
CA HIS A 374 -2.94 -11.76 15.11
C HIS A 374 -4.19 -10.91 14.86
N LEU A 375 -4.93 -10.56 15.92
CA LEU A 375 -6.08 -9.65 15.82
C LEU A 375 -5.65 -8.29 15.26
N LYS A 376 -4.52 -7.74 15.73
CA LYS A 376 -3.97 -6.48 15.20
C LYS A 376 -3.62 -6.58 13.71
N VAL A 377 -2.87 -7.61 13.33
CA VAL A 377 -2.50 -7.84 11.92
C VAL A 377 -3.72 -7.98 11.02
N THR A 378 -4.73 -8.74 11.45
CA THR A 378 -5.96 -8.94 10.65
C THR A 378 -6.81 -7.67 10.53
N LEU A 379 -6.82 -6.80 11.55
CA LEU A 379 -7.44 -5.48 11.45
C LEU A 379 -6.67 -4.58 10.48
N ASP A 380 -5.33 -4.59 10.56
CA ASP A 380 -4.45 -3.80 9.69
C ASP A 380 -4.56 -4.22 8.21
N GLU A 381 -4.64 -5.54 7.93
CA GLU A 381 -4.84 -6.09 6.58
C GLU A 381 -6.14 -5.62 5.92
N GLY A 382 -7.18 -5.39 6.73
CA GLY A 382 -8.47 -4.85 6.27
C GLY A 382 -8.60 -3.34 6.39
N SER A 383 -7.52 -2.63 6.76
CA SER A 383 -7.56 -1.18 6.98
C SER A 383 -7.63 -0.38 5.69
N MET A 384 -8.16 0.84 5.79
CA MET A 384 -8.13 1.80 4.69
C MET A 384 -6.74 2.45 4.59
N ASP A 385 -6.28 2.74 3.37
CA ASP A 385 -5.03 3.48 3.16
C ASP A 385 -5.11 4.92 3.69
N ASN A 386 -6.25 5.59 3.46
CA ASN A 386 -6.49 6.98 3.84
C ASN A 386 -7.97 7.24 4.13
N LEU A 387 -8.25 8.22 4.99
CA LEU A 387 -9.62 8.69 5.24
C LEU A 387 -10.12 9.60 4.10
N PRO A 388 -11.40 9.52 3.74
CA PRO A 388 -12.03 10.47 2.82
C PRO A 388 -11.86 11.93 3.27
N GLU A 389 -11.66 12.84 2.31
CA GLU A 389 -11.42 14.27 2.59
C GLU A 389 -12.58 14.90 3.37
N GLU A 390 -13.83 14.51 3.08
CA GLU A 390 -15.01 15.03 3.75
C GLU A 390 -15.01 14.71 5.24
N ILE A 391 -14.55 13.50 5.59
CA ILE A 391 -14.45 13.04 6.98
C ILE A 391 -13.31 13.77 7.68
N MET A 392 -12.15 13.89 7.03
CA MET A 392 -11.04 14.67 7.60
C MET A 392 -11.42 16.11 7.86
N HIS A 393 -12.15 16.74 6.95
CA HIS A 393 -12.64 18.11 7.12
C HIS A 393 -13.68 18.21 8.25
N LEU A 394 -14.56 17.22 8.41
CA LEU A 394 -15.49 17.14 9.54
C LEU A 394 -14.73 17.07 10.87
N LEU A 395 -13.73 16.19 10.99
CA LEU A 395 -12.93 16.03 12.20
C LEU A 395 -12.15 17.31 12.54
N GLN A 396 -11.59 17.98 11.54
CA GLN A 396 -10.91 19.26 11.71
C GLN A 396 -11.86 20.37 12.18
N LYS A 397 -13.08 20.43 11.63
CA LYS A 397 -14.13 21.36 12.09
C LYS A 397 -14.53 21.09 13.53
N ALA A 398 -14.71 19.82 13.91
CA ALA A 398 -15.00 19.42 15.28
C ALA A 398 -13.89 19.88 16.24
N ALA A 399 -12.62 19.61 15.90
CA ALA A 399 -11.48 20.05 16.70
C ALA A 399 -11.40 21.57 16.83
N ALA A 400 -11.65 22.32 15.75
CA ALA A 400 -11.66 23.78 15.76
C ALA A 400 -12.80 24.35 16.63
N ALA A 401 -14.00 23.77 16.55
CA ALA A 401 -15.14 24.17 17.36
C ALA A 401 -14.87 23.95 18.86
N LEU A 402 -14.34 22.78 19.23
CA LEU A 402 -14.00 22.45 20.61
C LEU A 402 -12.89 23.35 21.17
N LYS A 403 -11.88 23.67 20.35
CA LYS A 403 -10.84 24.65 20.70
C LYS A 403 -11.44 26.04 20.97
N GLY A 404 -12.40 26.49 20.16
CA GLY A 404 -13.11 27.76 20.35
C GLY A 404 -13.91 27.85 21.65
N GLN A 405 -14.31 26.70 22.21
CA GLN A 405 -15.04 26.59 23.48
C GLN A 405 -14.14 26.39 24.71
N GLY A 406 -12.81 26.41 24.54
CA GLY A 406 -11.86 26.20 25.64
C GLY A 406 -11.64 24.73 26.02
N ALA A 407 -12.14 23.78 25.22
CA ALA A 407 -12.01 22.34 25.43
C ALA A 407 -11.27 21.66 24.26
N PRO A 408 -10.03 22.07 23.93
CA PRO A 408 -9.33 21.58 22.74
C PRO A 408 -9.24 20.04 22.74
N LEU A 409 -9.48 19.44 21.58
CA LEU A 409 -9.33 18.01 21.39
C LEU A 409 -7.82 17.65 21.39
N PRO A 410 -7.34 16.79 22.30
CA PRO A 410 -5.92 16.41 22.35
C PRO A 410 -5.47 15.75 21.06
N LEU A 411 -4.23 16.00 20.65
CA LEU A 411 -3.65 15.38 19.44
C LEU A 411 -3.63 13.85 19.55
N ALA A 412 -3.28 13.30 20.72
CA ALA A 412 -3.30 11.86 20.96
C ALA A 412 -4.70 11.25 20.76
N LEU A 413 -5.75 11.94 21.20
CA LEU A 413 -7.13 11.49 21.02
C LEU A 413 -7.57 11.60 19.56
N PHE A 414 -7.14 12.65 18.85
CA PHE A 414 -7.38 12.80 17.41
C PHE A 414 -6.68 11.71 16.59
N GLU A 415 -5.42 11.40 16.92
CA GLU A 415 -4.64 10.34 16.28
C GLU A 415 -5.25 8.96 16.54
N ALA A 416 -5.67 8.68 17.78
CA ALA A 416 -6.37 7.46 18.12
C ALA A 416 -7.69 7.31 17.35
N LEU A 417 -8.48 8.38 17.25
CA LEU A 417 -9.70 8.39 16.44
C LEU A 417 -9.40 8.18 14.95
N HIS A 418 -8.38 8.85 14.41
CA HIS A 418 -7.98 8.69 13.01
C HIS A 418 -7.59 7.23 12.71
N HIS A 419 -6.73 6.66 13.55
CA HIS A 419 -6.30 5.26 13.40
C HIS A 419 -7.48 4.30 13.55
N TYR A 420 -8.35 4.53 14.54
CA TYR A 420 -9.58 3.78 14.69
C TYR A 420 -10.44 3.79 13.42
N LEU A 421 -10.62 4.95 12.78
CA LEU A 421 -11.42 5.08 11.56
C LEU A 421 -10.82 4.35 10.36
N LEU A 422 -9.49 4.33 10.22
CA LEU A 422 -8.83 3.56 9.17
C LEU A 422 -9.07 2.05 9.34
N LEU A 423 -8.90 1.55 10.57
CA LEU A 423 -9.10 0.13 10.89
C LEU A 423 -10.58 -0.27 10.78
N ALA A 424 -11.46 0.46 11.46
CA ALA A 424 -12.87 0.16 11.52
C ALA A 424 -13.57 0.37 10.17
N GLY A 425 -13.22 1.44 9.45
CA GLY A 425 -13.87 1.83 8.20
C GLY A 425 -13.71 0.81 7.07
N GLY A 426 -12.57 0.12 7.02
CA GLY A 426 -12.32 -0.95 6.03
C GLY A 426 -12.90 -2.32 6.42
N ASN A 427 -13.12 -2.55 7.72
CA ASN A 427 -13.56 -3.86 8.24
C ASN A 427 -15.08 -3.93 8.57
N MET A 428 -15.75 -2.79 8.81
CA MET A 428 -17.18 -2.75 9.17
C MET A 428 -18.10 -2.96 7.97
N GLN A 429 -19.27 -3.58 8.21
CA GLN A 429 -20.29 -3.80 7.18
C GLN A 429 -20.91 -2.48 6.72
N GLY A 430 -21.16 -1.55 7.65
CA GLY A 430 -21.57 -0.18 7.34
C GLY A 430 -20.44 0.72 6.83
N GLY A 431 -19.23 0.17 6.66
CA GLY A 431 -18.04 0.87 6.19
C GLY A 431 -17.68 2.09 7.04
N ILE A 432 -17.11 3.10 6.37
CA ILE A 432 -16.62 4.30 7.03
C ILE A 432 -17.70 5.14 7.73
N ALA A 433 -18.96 5.10 7.26
CA ALA A 433 -20.06 5.85 7.86
C ALA A 433 -20.42 5.29 9.26
N ALA A 434 -20.51 3.96 9.38
CA ALA A 434 -20.73 3.30 10.67
C ALA A 434 -19.54 3.50 11.62
N ALA A 435 -18.31 3.39 11.09
CA ALA A 435 -17.10 3.64 11.85
C ALA A 435 -17.04 5.08 12.37
N LEU A 436 -17.43 6.08 11.56
CA LEU A 436 -17.50 7.48 11.98
C LEU A 436 -18.51 7.69 13.11
N ASP A 437 -19.72 7.13 12.98
CA ASP A 437 -20.75 7.26 14.01
C ASP A 437 -20.32 6.65 15.35
N LEU A 438 -19.74 5.45 15.32
CA LEU A 438 -19.20 4.78 16.52
C LEU A 438 -17.96 5.48 17.07
N GLY A 439 -17.08 5.97 16.19
CA GLY A 439 -15.87 6.71 16.57
C GLY A 439 -16.18 8.04 17.25
N LEU A 440 -17.13 8.82 16.71
CA LEU A 440 -17.58 10.05 17.36
C LEU A 440 -18.21 9.76 18.73
N CYS A 441 -19.05 8.71 18.80
CA CYS A 441 -19.63 8.26 20.07
C CYS A 441 -18.59 7.87 21.12
N ALA A 442 -17.50 7.23 20.70
CA ALA A 442 -16.53 6.68 21.62
C ALA A 442 -15.38 7.63 21.98
N PHE A 443 -14.95 8.50 21.07
CA PHE A 443 -13.79 9.36 21.30
C PHE A 443 -14.19 10.82 21.53
N VAL A 444 -15.12 11.35 20.73
CA VAL A 444 -15.42 12.80 20.74
C VAL A 444 -16.48 13.16 21.78
N ILE A 445 -17.61 12.44 21.82
CA ILE A 445 -18.68 12.73 22.79
C ILE A 445 -18.17 12.63 24.24
N PRO A 446 -17.41 11.60 24.65
CA PRO A 446 -16.89 11.51 26.02
C PRO A 446 -16.03 12.70 26.41
N HIS A 447 -15.21 13.20 25.48
CA HIS A 447 -14.40 14.41 25.67
C HIS A 447 -15.27 15.66 25.83
N ILE A 448 -16.31 15.80 25.00
CA ILE A 448 -17.30 16.88 25.13
C ILE A 448 -17.95 16.86 26.51
N LEU A 449 -18.40 15.68 26.95
CA LEU A 449 -19.04 15.50 28.26
C LEU A 449 -18.08 15.80 29.41
N TYR A 450 -16.82 15.37 29.31
CA TYR A 450 -15.79 15.61 30.33
C TYR A 450 -15.56 17.10 30.57
N TYR A 451 -15.43 17.88 29.49
CA TYR A 451 -15.20 19.32 29.57
C TYR A 451 -16.48 20.15 29.62
N SER A 452 -17.65 19.52 29.64
CA SER A 452 -18.96 20.20 29.56
C SER A 452 -19.07 21.16 28.37
N ALA A 453 -18.48 20.77 27.23
CA ALA A 453 -18.54 21.53 25.99
C ALA A 453 -19.89 21.32 25.27
N ASN A 454 -20.21 22.20 24.34
CA ASN A 454 -21.40 22.13 23.51
C ASN A 454 -21.11 21.36 22.19
N ALA A 455 -22.01 20.43 21.86
CA ALA A 455 -21.96 19.59 20.65
C ALA A 455 -22.72 20.16 19.44
N ASP A 456 -23.20 21.41 19.47
CA ASP A 456 -24.01 22.04 18.40
C ASP A 456 -23.40 21.95 17.00
N PHE A 457 -22.07 21.94 16.89
CA PHE A 457 -21.37 21.78 15.61
C PHE A 457 -21.60 20.42 14.93
N LEU A 458 -22.05 19.40 15.69
CA LEU A 458 -22.45 18.10 15.17
C LEU A 458 -23.90 18.06 14.68
N ALA A 459 -24.74 19.03 15.07
CA ALA A 459 -26.17 19.07 14.74
C ALA A 459 -26.46 18.86 13.24
N PRO A 460 -25.70 19.48 12.29
CA PRO A 460 -25.92 19.27 10.86
C PRO A 460 -25.72 17.82 10.40
N TYR A 461 -24.96 17.02 11.15
CA TYR A 461 -24.54 15.66 10.78
C TYR A 461 -25.33 14.58 11.52
N LEU A 462 -26.14 14.92 12.53
CA LEU A 462 -26.87 13.96 13.35
C LEU A 462 -27.86 13.08 12.56
N HIS A 463 -28.43 13.61 11.47
CA HIS A 463 -29.33 12.86 10.59
C HIS A 463 -28.62 11.66 9.92
N SER A 464 -27.32 11.78 9.66
CA SER A 464 -26.47 10.72 9.11
C SER A 464 -25.72 9.90 10.17
N LEU A 465 -25.84 10.28 11.45
CA LEU A 465 -25.11 9.70 12.58
C LEU A 465 -26.10 9.30 13.70
N PRO A 466 -26.92 8.25 13.46
CA PRO A 466 -28.02 7.89 14.34
C PRO A 466 -27.57 7.51 15.77
N ARG A 467 -26.37 6.94 15.95
CA ARG A 467 -25.85 6.56 17.27
C ARG A 467 -25.39 7.79 18.03
N THR A 468 -24.65 8.68 17.36
CA THR A 468 -24.21 9.98 17.89
C THR A 468 -25.43 10.79 18.35
N SER A 469 -26.48 10.83 17.52
CA SER A 469 -27.74 11.48 17.88
C SER A 469 -28.38 10.87 19.13
N ARG A 470 -28.45 9.54 19.24
CA ARG A 470 -29.01 8.89 20.44
C ARG A 470 -28.22 9.20 21.71
N VAL A 471 -26.89 9.25 21.64
CA VAL A 471 -26.06 9.55 22.81
C VAL A 471 -26.22 11.01 23.25
N LEU A 472 -26.33 11.96 22.32
CA LEU A 472 -26.50 13.39 22.63
C LEU A 472 -27.94 13.76 23.02
N CYS A 473 -28.95 13.13 22.44
CA CYS A 473 -30.36 13.43 22.72
C CYS A 473 -30.95 12.59 23.86
N GLY A 474 -30.29 11.50 24.24
CA GLY A 474 -30.70 10.58 25.31
C GLY A 474 -29.91 10.74 26.62
N SER A 475 -29.04 11.74 26.72
CA SER A 475 -28.29 12.13 27.92
C SER A 475 -29.02 13.19 28.73
#